data_AF-A0A3N0FUC2-F1
#
_entry.id   AF-A0A3N0FUC2-F1
#
_cell.length_a   1.000
_cell.length_b   1.000
_cell.length_c   1.000
_cell.angle_alpha   90.00
_cell.angle_beta   90.00
_cell.angle_gamma   90.00
#
_symmetry.space_group_name_H-M   'P 1'
#
loop_
_entity.id
_entity.type
_entity.pdbx_description
1 polymer ?
#
loop_
_entity_poly.entity_id
_entity_poly.type
_entity_poly.pdbx_seq_one_letter_code
_entity_poly.pdbx_strand_id
1 'polypeptide(L)'
;MKKRVVLFSLLTLALSGVARADDAAIKQTINRLGLQNAEVKDSPISGMKTLLTENGVLYITEDGKHLLQGPLYDVSGKNPVNVTNHILNERLDALKDQMIVYKAPQEKHVITVFTDITCGYCHKLHEQMKDYNALGITVRYLAYPRQGMNSQAAKDMQSIWCVADRNKAFDAAMKGDDVSPATCKTDIGAHYQLGVLFGVQGTPAIVLEDGTVVPGYQPPKEMKAMLDAHQASLKSGG
;
A
#
# COMPACT_ATOMS: atom_id res chain seq x y z
N MET A 1 -24.57 50.32 -61.97
CA MET A 1 -24.90 49.57 -60.73
C MET A 1 -24.11 48.27 -60.72
N LYS A 2 -23.00 48.19 -59.97
CA LYS A 2 -22.15 46.98 -59.89
C LYS A 2 -22.24 46.41 -58.47
N LYS A 3 -22.83 45.22 -58.30
CA LYS A 3 -22.87 44.50 -57.03
C LYS A 3 -21.62 43.63 -56.92
N ARG A 4 -20.78 43.88 -55.91
CA ARG A 4 -19.67 43.01 -55.52
C ARG A 4 -20.19 42.02 -54.48
N VAL A 5 -20.09 40.74 -54.76
CA VAL A 5 -20.33 39.65 -53.80
C VAL A 5 -18.99 39.33 -53.16
N VAL A 6 -18.88 39.50 -51.84
CA VAL A 6 -17.73 39.09 -51.04
C VAL A 6 -18.10 37.76 -50.38
N LEU A 7 -17.41 36.70 -50.76
CA LEU A 7 -17.56 35.36 -50.21
C LEU A 7 -16.63 35.24 -48.98
N PHE A 8 -17.19 35.10 -47.79
CA PHE A 8 -16.44 34.85 -46.56
C PHE A 8 -16.37 33.33 -46.33
N SER A 9 -15.19 32.74 -46.49
CA SER A 9 -14.93 31.33 -46.19
C SER A 9 -14.86 31.13 -44.67
N LEU A 10 -15.81 30.37 -44.12
CA LEU A 10 -15.82 29.97 -42.71
C LEU A 10 -14.86 28.79 -42.52
N LEU A 11 -13.74 29.02 -41.85
CA LEU A 11 -12.79 27.98 -41.44
C LEU A 11 -13.29 27.36 -40.12
N THR A 12 -13.94 26.21 -40.20
CA THR A 12 -14.36 25.44 -39.01
C THR A 12 -13.16 24.75 -38.38
N LEU A 13 -12.69 25.30 -37.26
CA LEU A 13 -11.69 24.69 -36.39
C LEU A 13 -12.33 23.50 -35.67
N ALA A 14 -11.99 22.27 -36.06
CA ALA A 14 -12.39 21.08 -35.32
C ALA A 14 -11.59 21.02 -34.01
N LEU A 15 -12.22 21.38 -32.88
CA LEU A 15 -11.70 21.02 -31.56
C LEU A 15 -11.86 19.51 -31.40
N SER A 16 -10.80 18.76 -31.67
CA SER A 16 -10.65 17.39 -31.21
C SER A 16 -10.55 17.42 -29.68
N GLY A 17 -11.67 17.23 -29.00
CA GLY A 17 -11.67 16.92 -27.58
C GLY A 17 -10.85 15.66 -27.37
N VAL A 18 -9.83 15.74 -26.52
CA VAL A 18 -9.10 14.56 -26.03
C VAL A 18 -10.11 13.78 -25.19
N ALA A 19 -10.82 12.85 -25.82
CA ALA A 19 -11.65 11.90 -25.13
C ALA A 19 -10.72 11.10 -24.22
N ARG A 20 -10.86 11.28 -22.89
CA ARG A 20 -10.39 10.25 -21.96
C ARG A 20 -11.05 8.95 -22.45
N ALA A 21 -10.25 7.96 -22.80
CA ALA A 21 -10.75 6.64 -23.16
C ALA A 21 -11.80 6.26 -22.11
N ASP A 22 -13.05 6.09 -22.53
CA ASP A 22 -14.11 5.68 -21.64
C ASP A 22 -13.74 4.30 -21.13
N ASP A 23 -13.46 4.16 -19.83
CA ASP A 23 -13.10 2.89 -19.18
C ASP A 23 -14.24 1.84 -19.29
N ALA A 24 -15.29 2.08 -20.08
CA ALA A 24 -16.38 1.17 -20.40
C ALA A 24 -15.91 -0.25 -20.74
N ALA A 25 -14.89 -0.43 -21.59
CA ALA A 25 -14.36 -1.75 -21.94
C ALA A 25 -13.75 -2.46 -20.71
N ILE A 26 -13.00 -1.71 -19.89
CA ILE A 26 -12.40 -2.20 -18.64
C ILE A 26 -13.50 -2.57 -17.64
N LYS A 27 -14.52 -1.72 -17.46
CA LYS A 27 -15.66 -1.96 -16.57
C LYS A 27 -16.44 -3.22 -16.95
N GLN A 28 -16.63 -3.47 -18.25
CA GLN A 28 -17.24 -4.72 -18.73
C GLN A 28 -16.40 -5.93 -18.34
N THR A 29 -15.08 -5.87 -18.50
CA THR A 29 -14.18 -6.95 -18.06
C THR A 29 -14.18 -7.12 -16.54
N ILE A 30 -14.16 -6.04 -15.76
CA ILE A 30 -14.28 -6.07 -14.29
C ILE A 30 -15.53 -6.83 -13.87
N ASN A 31 -16.69 -6.49 -14.43
CA ASN A 31 -17.96 -7.14 -14.11
C ASN A 31 -17.96 -8.61 -14.51
N ARG A 32 -17.47 -8.92 -15.71
CA ARG A 32 -17.39 -10.29 -16.24
C ARG A 32 -16.48 -11.21 -15.40
N LEU A 33 -15.41 -10.65 -14.85
CA LEU A 33 -14.45 -11.38 -14.01
C LEU A 33 -14.81 -11.37 -12.52
N GLY A 34 -15.90 -10.69 -12.12
CA GLY A 34 -16.30 -10.58 -10.73
C GLY A 34 -15.33 -9.77 -9.87
N LEU A 35 -14.54 -8.87 -10.46
CA LEU A 35 -13.61 -7.97 -9.75
C LEU A 35 -14.35 -6.75 -9.19
N GLN A 36 -15.51 -6.99 -8.56
CA GLN A 36 -16.33 -5.95 -7.96
C GLN A 36 -15.45 -5.09 -7.03
N ASN A 37 -15.68 -3.77 -7.01
CA ASN A 37 -14.88 -2.78 -6.26
C ASN A 37 -13.46 -2.50 -6.79
N ALA A 38 -13.06 -3.04 -7.94
CA ALA A 38 -11.78 -2.67 -8.54
C ALA A 38 -11.75 -1.18 -8.91
N GLU A 39 -10.68 -0.49 -8.49
CA GLU A 39 -10.46 0.90 -8.82
C GLU A 39 -9.52 1.02 -10.03
N VAL A 40 -9.93 1.78 -11.04
CA VAL A 40 -9.13 2.06 -12.23
C VAL A 40 -8.27 3.30 -12.00
N LYS A 41 -6.96 3.17 -12.19
CA LYS A 41 -5.96 4.23 -12.13
C LYS A 41 -5.16 4.29 -13.43
N ASP A 42 -4.52 5.42 -13.69
CA ASP A 42 -3.58 5.55 -14.79
C ASP A 42 -2.33 4.68 -14.54
N SER A 43 -1.80 4.06 -15.61
CA SER A 43 -0.55 3.30 -15.61
C SER A 43 0.56 4.13 -16.26
N PRO A 44 1.83 4.00 -15.84
CA PRO A 44 2.94 4.59 -16.56
C PRO A 44 3.22 3.91 -17.92
N ILE A 45 2.64 2.74 -18.20
CA ILE A 45 2.70 2.09 -19.52
C ILE A 45 1.55 2.60 -20.39
N SER A 46 1.89 3.24 -21.52
CA SER A 46 0.92 3.68 -22.53
C SER A 46 0.06 2.51 -23.03
N GLY A 47 -1.25 2.72 -23.14
CA GLY A 47 -2.21 1.69 -23.55
C GLY A 47 -2.60 0.70 -22.45
N MET A 48 -2.18 0.95 -21.20
CA MET A 48 -2.57 0.17 -20.03
C MET A 48 -3.17 1.05 -18.92
N LYS A 49 -3.95 0.42 -18.04
CA LYS A 49 -4.46 0.97 -16.78
C LYS A 49 -4.07 0.07 -15.62
N THR A 50 -3.98 0.66 -14.43
CA THR A 50 -3.75 -0.05 -13.18
C THR A 50 -5.10 -0.32 -12.52
N LEU A 51 -5.35 -1.58 -12.17
CA LEU A 51 -6.54 -2.01 -11.42
C LEU A 51 -6.13 -2.37 -10.00
N LEU A 52 -6.64 -1.63 -9.02
CA LEU A 52 -6.50 -1.98 -7.61
C LEU A 52 -7.69 -2.85 -7.21
N THR A 53 -7.46 -4.13 -6.94
CA THR A 53 -8.51 -5.11 -6.64
C THR A 53 -8.37 -5.63 -5.21
N GLU A 54 -9.41 -6.32 -4.73
CA GLU A 54 -9.37 -7.00 -3.42
C GLU A 54 -8.24 -8.04 -3.33
N ASN A 55 -7.82 -8.62 -4.47
CA ASN A 55 -6.80 -9.67 -4.57
C ASN A 55 -5.42 -9.17 -5.02
N GLY A 56 -5.20 -7.85 -4.97
CA GLY A 56 -3.93 -7.23 -5.37
C GLY A 56 -4.05 -6.36 -6.61
N VAL A 57 -2.91 -5.98 -7.18
CA VAL A 57 -2.84 -5.06 -8.32
C VAL A 57 -2.72 -5.82 -9.64
N LEU A 58 -3.57 -5.47 -10.60
CA LEU A 58 -3.52 -5.95 -11.97
C LEU A 58 -3.25 -4.79 -12.92
N TYR A 59 -2.72 -5.11 -14.09
CA TYR A 59 -2.55 -4.18 -15.20
C TYR A 59 -3.39 -4.68 -16.37
N ILE A 60 -4.27 -3.81 -16.90
CA ILE A 60 -5.18 -4.16 -17.98
C ILE A 60 -4.91 -3.28 -19.20
N THR A 61 -4.99 -3.83 -20.41
CA THR A 61 -4.97 -3.00 -21.62
C THR A 61 -6.22 -2.12 -21.70
N GLU A 62 -6.12 -0.93 -22.30
CA GLU A 62 -7.24 0.01 -22.42
C GLU A 62 -8.45 -0.58 -23.16
N ASP A 63 -8.22 -1.55 -24.05
CA ASP A 63 -9.29 -2.29 -24.73
C ASP A 63 -9.94 -3.40 -23.87
N GLY A 64 -9.47 -3.59 -22.63
CA GLY A 64 -10.01 -4.51 -21.64
C GLY A 64 -9.74 -5.99 -21.91
N LYS A 65 -8.87 -6.35 -22.87
CA LYS A 65 -8.71 -7.74 -23.35
C LYS A 65 -7.59 -8.52 -22.67
N HIS A 66 -6.52 -7.86 -22.24
CA HIS A 66 -5.36 -8.52 -21.66
C HIS A 66 -5.12 -8.03 -20.24
N LEU A 67 -4.79 -8.97 -19.35
CA LEU A 67 -4.48 -8.72 -17.95
C LEU A 67 -3.11 -9.28 -17.60
N LEU A 68 -2.33 -8.51 -16.85
CA LEU A 68 -1.07 -8.91 -16.24
C LEU A 68 -1.17 -8.71 -14.74
N GLN A 69 -0.64 -9.66 -13.98
CA GLN A 69 -0.51 -9.48 -12.54
C GLN A 69 0.67 -8.55 -12.25
N GLY A 70 0.49 -7.61 -11.32
CA GLY A 70 1.59 -6.79 -10.82
C GLY A 70 2.59 -7.59 -9.95
N PRO A 71 3.63 -6.92 -9.44
CA PRO A 71 3.89 -5.48 -9.56
C PRO A 71 4.55 -5.09 -10.90
N LEU A 72 4.49 -3.80 -11.22
CA LEU A 72 5.25 -3.19 -12.31
C LEU A 72 6.52 -2.56 -11.74
N TYR A 73 7.64 -2.79 -12.43
CA TYR A 73 8.91 -2.15 -12.12
C TYR A 73 9.31 -1.20 -13.25
N ASP A 74 9.71 0.02 -12.89
CA ASP A 74 10.47 0.91 -13.76
C ASP A 74 11.95 0.57 -13.63
N VAL A 75 12.59 0.23 -14.75
CA VAL A 75 14.00 -0.16 -14.85
C VAL A 75 14.82 0.82 -15.70
N SER A 76 14.29 2.02 -15.94
CA SER A 76 14.98 3.07 -16.69
C SER A 76 16.13 3.70 -15.89
N GLY A 77 16.06 3.64 -14.56
CA GLY A 77 17.10 4.11 -13.63
C GLY A 77 18.17 3.06 -13.32
N LYS A 78 19.10 3.41 -12.43
CA LYS A 78 20.17 2.49 -11.99
C LYS A 78 19.65 1.28 -11.21
N ASN A 79 18.56 1.48 -10.47
CA ASN A 79 17.92 0.45 -9.66
C ASN A 79 16.46 0.30 -10.11
N PRO A 80 15.92 -0.94 -10.19
CA PRO A 80 14.49 -1.16 -10.41
C PRO A 80 13.64 -0.49 -9.32
N VAL A 81 12.61 0.25 -9.71
CA VAL A 81 11.65 0.90 -8.79
C VAL A 81 10.27 0.27 -8.98
N ASN A 82 9.68 -0.21 -7.88
CA ASN A 82 8.32 -0.75 -7.92
C ASN A 82 7.29 0.39 -7.98
N VAL A 83 6.82 0.72 -9.18
CA VAL A 83 5.86 1.81 -9.40
C VAL A 83 4.46 1.46 -8.88
N THR A 84 4.12 0.16 -8.78
CA THR A 84 2.87 -0.26 -8.13
C THR A 84 2.81 0.23 -6.69
N ASN A 85 3.89 0.01 -5.93
CA ASN A 85 3.92 0.32 -4.51
C ASN A 85 3.92 1.83 -4.24
N HIS A 86 4.47 2.63 -5.16
CA HIS A 86 4.42 4.09 -5.05
C HIS A 86 2.97 4.62 -5.01
N ILE A 87 2.09 4.07 -5.85
CA ILE A 87 0.65 4.40 -5.86
C ILE A 87 -0.02 4.06 -4.52
N LEU A 88 0.50 3.05 -3.80
CA LEU A 88 -0.05 2.60 -2.53
C LEU A 88 0.44 3.42 -1.33
N ASN A 89 1.52 4.19 -1.45
CA ASN A 89 2.03 5.02 -0.37
C ASN A 89 1.02 6.09 0.06
N GLU A 90 0.26 6.67 -0.87
CA GLU A 90 -0.82 7.61 -0.52
C GLU A 90 -1.90 6.95 0.36
N ARG A 91 -2.22 5.68 0.12
CA ARG A 91 -3.16 4.91 0.95
C ARG A 91 -2.55 4.56 2.30
N LEU A 92 -1.26 4.27 2.34
CA LEU A 92 -0.54 4.03 3.58
C LEU A 92 -0.55 5.28 4.47
N ASP A 93 -0.30 6.45 3.90
CA ASP A 93 -0.32 7.73 4.60
C ASP A 93 -1.72 8.10 5.11
N ALA A 94 -2.77 7.75 4.36
CA ALA A 94 -4.15 7.92 4.81
C ALA A 94 -4.50 7.10 6.08
N LEU A 95 -3.74 6.04 6.38
CA LEU A 95 -3.91 5.21 7.57
C LEU A 95 -3.00 5.60 8.74
N LYS A 96 -2.19 6.67 8.62
CA LYS A 96 -1.19 7.04 9.65
C LYS A 96 -1.78 7.20 11.06
N ASP A 97 -2.99 7.76 11.17
CA ASP A 97 -3.67 8.01 12.46
C ASP A 97 -4.27 6.73 13.08
N GLN A 98 -4.29 5.65 12.30
CA GLN A 98 -4.73 4.34 12.72
C GLN A 98 -3.54 3.46 13.15
N MET A 99 -2.30 3.84 12.89
CA MET A 99 -1.12 3.03 13.22
C MET A 99 -0.86 2.98 14.74
N ILE A 100 -0.32 1.86 15.21
CA ILE A 100 0.29 1.77 16.55
C ILE A 100 1.76 2.10 16.40
N VAL A 101 2.21 3.21 16.98
CA VAL A 101 3.55 3.76 16.72
C VAL A 101 4.44 3.59 17.95
N TYR A 102 5.58 2.94 17.75
CA TYR A 102 6.68 2.85 18.72
C TYR A 102 7.83 3.70 18.21
N LYS A 103 7.85 4.97 18.66
CA LYS A 103 8.77 5.99 18.16
C LYS A 103 10.16 5.83 18.76
N ALA A 104 11.18 5.87 17.92
CA ALA A 104 12.57 5.96 18.36
C ALA A 104 12.88 7.33 18.98
N PRO A 105 13.64 7.40 20.09
CA PRO A 105 14.05 8.69 20.67
C PRO A 105 14.89 9.56 19.73
N GLN A 106 15.74 8.92 18.92
CA GLN A 106 16.57 9.55 17.90
C GLN A 106 16.24 8.91 16.55
N GLU A 107 15.11 9.32 15.98
CA GLU A 107 14.56 8.75 14.75
C GLU A 107 15.49 8.97 13.55
N LYS A 108 15.92 7.87 12.94
CA LYS A 108 16.76 7.80 11.73
C LYS A 108 16.02 7.16 10.56
N HIS A 109 15.16 6.19 10.87
CA HIS A 109 14.36 5.43 9.91
C HIS A 109 12.95 5.23 10.45
N VAL A 110 11.97 5.23 9.54
CA VAL A 110 10.58 4.87 9.85
C VAL A 110 10.19 3.67 9.01
N ILE A 111 9.68 2.62 9.65
CA ILE A 111 9.14 1.46 8.96
C ILE A 111 7.68 1.24 9.32
N THR A 112 6.87 0.85 8.35
CA THR A 112 5.53 0.30 8.61
C THR A 112 5.61 -1.21 8.60
N VAL A 113 5.03 -1.86 9.59
CA VAL A 113 5.01 -3.32 9.70
C VAL A 113 3.57 -3.82 9.69
N PHE A 114 3.23 -4.64 8.70
CA PHE A 114 2.04 -5.47 8.73
C PHE A 114 2.29 -6.64 9.69
N THR A 115 1.53 -6.67 10.79
CA THR A 115 1.74 -7.58 11.93
C THR A 115 0.50 -8.40 12.24
N ASP A 116 0.72 -9.56 12.85
CA ASP A 116 -0.33 -10.47 13.33
C ASP A 116 0.02 -10.92 14.75
N ILE A 117 -0.88 -10.69 15.71
CA ILE A 117 -0.67 -11.05 17.13
C ILE A 117 -0.59 -12.56 17.37
N THR A 118 -0.85 -13.39 16.36
CA THR A 118 -0.71 -14.86 16.43
C THR A 118 0.57 -15.36 15.75
N CYS A 119 1.42 -14.46 15.25
CA CYS A 119 2.63 -14.80 14.50
C CYS A 119 3.87 -14.79 15.39
N GLY A 120 4.54 -15.93 15.55
CA GLY A 120 5.75 -16.06 16.37
C GLY A 120 6.87 -15.06 16.01
N TYR A 121 7.09 -14.77 14.73
CA TYR A 121 8.07 -13.75 14.33
C TYR A 121 7.60 -12.31 14.60
N CYS A 122 6.30 -12.06 14.65
CA CYS A 122 5.77 -10.77 15.09
C CYS A 122 5.98 -10.59 16.60
N HIS A 123 5.77 -11.63 17.42
CA HIS A 123 6.15 -11.62 18.84
C HIS A 123 7.64 -11.31 19.01
N LYS A 124 8.51 -12.04 18.28
CA LYS A 124 9.95 -11.82 18.33
C LYS A 124 10.37 -10.40 17.95
N LEU A 125 9.75 -9.83 16.91
CA LEU A 125 9.98 -8.43 16.53
C LEU A 125 9.58 -7.49 17.67
N HIS A 126 8.41 -7.72 18.26
CA HIS A 126 7.86 -6.85 19.30
C HIS A 126 8.62 -6.93 20.63
N GLU A 127 9.11 -8.11 21.02
CA GLU A 127 9.99 -8.29 22.18
C GLU A 127 11.25 -7.43 22.09
N GLN A 128 11.73 -7.18 20.87
CA GLN A 128 12.93 -6.39 20.58
C GLN A 128 12.64 -4.93 20.25
N MET A 129 11.41 -4.44 20.47
CA MET A 129 11.00 -3.08 20.08
C MET A 129 11.96 -2.00 20.62
N LYS A 130 12.43 -2.16 21.86
CA LYS A 130 13.40 -1.24 22.47
C LYS A 130 14.74 -1.22 21.73
N ASP A 131 15.20 -2.36 21.21
CA ASP A 131 16.45 -2.46 20.47
C ASP A 131 16.34 -1.78 19.10
N TYR A 132 15.20 -1.93 18.40
CA TYR A 132 14.91 -1.16 17.17
C TYR A 132 14.93 0.34 17.45
N ASN A 133 14.19 0.77 18.47
CA ASN A 133 14.09 2.17 18.83
C ASN A 133 15.44 2.77 19.26
N ALA A 134 16.27 2.02 20.00
CA ALA A 134 17.62 2.44 20.39
C ALA A 134 18.55 2.62 19.18
N LEU A 135 18.34 1.86 18.10
CA LEU A 135 19.05 2.02 16.82
C LEU A 135 18.49 3.13 15.93
N GLY A 136 17.47 3.85 16.40
CA GLY A 136 16.83 4.96 15.67
C GLY A 136 15.75 4.52 14.69
N ILE A 137 15.19 3.31 14.86
CA ILE A 137 14.14 2.79 13.99
C ILE A 137 12.79 2.97 14.69
N THR A 138 11.92 3.80 14.10
CA THR A 138 10.52 3.91 14.51
C THR A 138 9.70 2.84 13.79
N VAL A 139 8.91 2.08 14.56
CA VAL A 139 8.04 1.03 14.02
C VAL A 139 6.59 1.50 14.10
N ARG A 140 5.87 1.41 12.98
CA ARG A 140 4.43 1.70 12.86
C ARG A 140 3.69 0.43 12.49
N TYR A 141 2.82 -0.10 13.34
CA TYR A 141 2.07 -1.30 13.00
C TYR A 141 0.76 -0.98 12.27
N LEU A 142 0.45 -1.85 11.31
CA LEU A 142 -0.88 -2.08 10.75
C LEU A 142 -1.25 -3.55 10.93
N ALA A 143 -2.52 -3.82 11.20
CA ALA A 143 -3.01 -5.18 11.43
C ALA A 143 -3.10 -5.97 10.11
N TYR A 144 -2.64 -7.22 10.13
CA TYR A 144 -2.71 -8.14 9.01
C TYR A 144 -3.00 -9.58 9.50
N PRO A 145 -4.27 -9.94 9.78
CA PRO A 145 -4.61 -11.28 10.21
C PRO A 145 -4.35 -12.29 9.08
N ARG A 146 -3.32 -13.14 9.21
CA ARG A 146 -2.94 -14.09 8.14
C ARG A 146 -4.04 -15.09 7.80
N GLN A 147 -4.91 -15.39 8.77
CA GLN A 147 -6.07 -16.27 8.63
C GLN A 147 -7.29 -15.54 8.04
N GLY A 148 -7.13 -14.29 7.60
CA GLY A 148 -8.19 -13.47 7.02
C GLY A 148 -9.06 -12.76 8.06
N MET A 149 -9.92 -11.86 7.56
CA MET A 149 -10.76 -10.98 8.37
C MET A 149 -11.85 -11.68 9.19
N ASN A 150 -12.19 -12.92 8.87
CA ASN A 150 -13.16 -13.72 9.62
C ASN A 150 -12.56 -14.47 10.82
N SER A 151 -11.24 -14.38 11.02
CA SER A 151 -10.51 -15.11 12.06
C SER A 151 -10.67 -14.48 13.46
N GLN A 152 -10.35 -15.26 14.49
CA GLN A 152 -10.27 -14.74 15.86
C GLN A 152 -9.19 -13.65 15.99
N ALA A 153 -8.04 -13.83 15.33
CA ALA A 153 -6.96 -12.85 15.30
C ALA A 153 -7.43 -11.48 14.78
N ALA A 154 -8.32 -11.46 13.78
CA ALA A 154 -8.91 -10.22 13.27
C ALA A 154 -9.78 -9.53 14.33
N LYS A 155 -10.62 -10.28 15.05
CA LYS A 155 -11.49 -9.73 16.12
C LYS A 155 -10.68 -9.15 17.28
N ASP A 156 -9.64 -9.86 17.68
CA ASP A 156 -8.77 -9.44 18.78
C ASP A 156 -7.96 -8.19 18.38
N MET A 157 -7.35 -8.19 17.19
CA MET A 157 -6.66 -6.99 16.68
C MET A 157 -7.60 -5.80 16.48
N GLN A 158 -8.85 -6.03 16.06
CA GLN A 158 -9.85 -4.97 15.94
C GLN A 158 -10.12 -4.33 17.31
N SER A 159 -10.17 -5.14 18.37
CA SER A 159 -10.33 -4.67 19.74
C SER A 159 -9.12 -3.88 20.22
N ILE A 160 -7.90 -4.36 19.96
CA ILE A 160 -6.64 -3.65 20.28
C ILE A 160 -6.59 -2.27 19.60
N TRP A 161 -7.02 -2.19 18.34
CA TRP A 161 -7.08 -0.91 17.60
C TRP A 161 -8.19 0.04 18.06
N CYS A 162 -9.14 -0.46 18.85
CA CYS A 162 -10.31 0.30 19.32
C CYS A 162 -10.25 0.80 20.76
N VAL A 163 -9.13 0.61 21.45
CA VAL A 163 -8.92 1.20 22.77
C VAL A 163 -8.12 2.50 22.69
N ALA A 164 -8.19 3.31 23.74
CA ALA A 164 -7.49 4.59 23.82
C ALA A 164 -5.96 4.41 23.80
N ASP A 165 -5.43 3.45 24.57
CA ASP A 165 -4.01 3.13 24.62
C ASP A 165 -3.73 1.85 23.84
N ARG A 166 -3.64 2.00 22.51
CA ARG A 166 -3.37 0.89 21.59
C ARG A 166 -2.01 0.24 21.86
N ASN A 167 -0.99 1.03 22.23
CA ASN A 167 0.34 0.52 22.54
C ASN A 167 0.28 -0.45 23.72
N LYS A 168 -0.34 -0.05 24.83
CA LYS A 168 -0.48 -0.91 26.01
C LYS A 168 -1.28 -2.18 25.72
N ALA A 169 -2.37 -2.08 24.97
CA ALA A 169 -3.16 -3.25 24.60
C ALA A 169 -2.40 -4.21 23.67
N PHE A 170 -1.64 -3.68 22.73
CA PHE A 170 -0.78 -4.48 21.86
C PHE A 170 0.36 -5.14 22.64
N ASP A 171 1.01 -4.42 23.55
CA ASP A 171 2.04 -4.97 24.45
C ASP A 171 1.53 -6.14 25.29
N ALA A 172 0.30 -6.05 25.80
CA ALA A 172 -0.34 -7.11 26.58
C ALA A 172 -0.64 -8.33 25.70
N ALA A 173 -1.26 -8.12 24.53
CA ALA A 173 -1.57 -9.20 23.59
C ALA A 173 -0.31 -9.95 23.12
N MET A 174 0.78 -9.24 22.84
CA MET A 174 2.04 -9.85 22.42
C MET A 174 2.75 -10.63 23.55
N LYS A 175 2.36 -10.44 24.81
CA LYS A 175 2.80 -11.26 25.96
C LYS A 175 1.91 -12.47 26.22
N GLY A 176 0.79 -12.58 25.49
CA GLY A 176 -0.19 -13.66 25.65
C GLY A 176 -1.33 -13.33 26.61
N ASP A 177 -1.51 -12.07 27.01
CA ASP A 177 -2.67 -11.66 27.81
C ASP A 177 -3.96 -11.67 26.95
N ASP A 178 -5.10 -11.95 27.59
CA ASP A 178 -6.40 -11.95 26.93
C ASP A 178 -6.78 -10.54 26.43
N VAL A 179 -7.33 -10.48 25.21
CA VAL A 179 -7.81 -9.23 24.61
C VAL A 179 -9.28 -9.01 24.99
N SER A 180 -9.55 -7.93 25.72
CA SER A 180 -10.92 -7.52 26.01
C SER A 180 -11.61 -6.99 24.74
N PRO A 181 -12.84 -7.43 24.43
CA PRO A 181 -13.57 -6.95 23.26
C PRO A 181 -13.81 -5.44 23.29
N ALA A 182 -13.52 -4.76 22.18
CA ALA A 182 -13.78 -3.34 22.01
C ALA A 182 -14.20 -3.02 20.56
N THR A 183 -15.03 -1.99 20.39
CA THR A 183 -15.49 -1.53 19.07
C THR A 183 -15.35 -0.03 18.96
N CYS A 184 -15.08 0.44 17.74
CA CYS A 184 -14.87 1.84 17.40
C CYS A 184 -15.02 2.02 15.89
N LYS A 185 -14.75 3.23 15.38
CA LYS A 185 -14.85 3.54 13.93
C LYS A 185 -13.63 3.09 13.11
N THR A 186 -12.51 2.75 13.74
CA THR A 186 -11.33 2.23 13.04
C THR A 186 -11.67 0.88 12.43
N ASP A 187 -11.41 0.73 11.13
CA ASP A 187 -11.66 -0.52 10.40
C ASP A 187 -10.31 -1.15 10.01
N ILE A 188 -9.92 -2.22 10.70
CA ILE A 188 -8.67 -2.92 10.36
C ILE A 188 -8.77 -3.68 9.02
N GLY A 189 -9.97 -3.83 8.44
CA GLY A 189 -10.15 -4.36 7.10
C GLY A 189 -9.42 -3.53 6.05
N ALA A 190 -9.38 -2.20 6.21
CA ALA A 190 -8.58 -1.32 5.37
C ALA A 190 -7.06 -1.59 5.49
N HIS A 191 -6.59 -1.98 6.68
CA HIS A 191 -5.19 -2.37 6.90
C HIS A 191 -4.88 -3.66 6.14
N TYR A 192 -5.72 -4.68 6.33
CA TYR A 192 -5.58 -5.97 5.66
C TYR A 192 -5.57 -5.81 4.13
N GLN A 193 -6.54 -5.06 3.59
CA GLN A 193 -6.64 -4.81 2.15
C GLN A 193 -5.41 -4.08 1.60
N LEU A 194 -4.88 -3.11 2.33
CA LEU A 194 -3.65 -2.43 1.93
C LEU A 194 -2.45 -3.39 1.91
N GLY A 195 -2.34 -4.27 2.89
CA GLY A 195 -1.31 -5.32 2.90
C GLY A 195 -1.42 -6.25 1.69
N VAL A 196 -2.64 -6.64 1.29
CA VAL A 196 -2.87 -7.44 0.08
C VAL A 196 -2.42 -6.68 -1.17
N LEU A 197 -2.71 -5.37 -1.27
CA LEU A 197 -2.26 -4.55 -2.40
C LEU A 197 -0.73 -4.43 -2.47
N PHE A 198 -0.05 -4.33 -1.33
CA PHE A 198 1.43 -4.38 -1.25
C PHE A 198 2.01 -5.77 -1.53
N GLY A 199 1.18 -6.80 -1.71
CA GLY A 199 1.63 -8.18 -1.97
C GLY A 199 2.11 -8.91 -0.72
N VAL A 200 1.63 -8.52 0.47
CA VAL A 200 1.97 -9.18 1.74
C VAL A 200 1.41 -10.60 1.77
N GLN A 201 2.28 -11.60 1.82
CA GLN A 201 1.90 -13.03 1.89
C GLN A 201 2.16 -13.66 3.27
N GLY A 202 2.79 -12.93 4.18
CA GLY A 202 3.11 -13.40 5.52
C GLY A 202 3.50 -12.24 6.43
N THR A 203 3.52 -12.49 7.74
CA THR A 203 3.89 -11.48 8.74
C THR A 203 5.11 -11.93 9.55
N PRO A 204 5.95 -11.00 10.04
CA PRO A 204 5.88 -9.57 9.76
C PRO A 204 6.26 -9.26 8.31
N ALA A 205 5.63 -8.26 7.70
CA ALA A 205 6.06 -7.69 6.44
C ALA A 205 6.33 -6.20 6.64
N ILE A 206 7.52 -5.77 6.26
CA ILE A 206 7.98 -4.40 6.46
C ILE A 206 7.82 -3.62 5.16
N VAL A 207 7.26 -2.43 5.24
CA VAL A 207 7.17 -1.45 4.16
C VAL A 207 8.02 -0.25 4.53
N LEU A 208 8.97 0.08 3.64
CA LEU A 208 9.86 1.22 3.76
C LEU A 208 9.16 2.50 3.28
N GLU A 209 9.76 3.66 3.54
CA GLU A 209 9.18 4.97 3.17
C GLU A 209 8.99 5.15 1.65
N ASP A 210 9.80 4.47 0.84
CA ASP A 210 9.67 4.49 -0.63
C ASP A 210 8.68 3.46 -1.17
N GLY A 211 8.01 2.69 -0.30
CA GLY A 211 7.08 1.62 -0.67
C GLY A 211 7.73 0.26 -0.92
N THR A 212 9.06 0.13 -0.77
CA THR A 212 9.72 -1.16 -0.86
C THR A 212 9.21 -2.11 0.22
N VAL A 213 8.87 -3.35 -0.16
CA VAL A 213 8.41 -4.38 0.77
C VAL A 213 9.58 -5.32 1.08
N VAL A 214 9.92 -5.41 2.36
CA VAL A 214 10.90 -6.34 2.92
C VAL A 214 10.14 -7.44 3.66
N PRO A 215 10.03 -8.65 3.08
CA PRO A 215 9.27 -9.73 3.69
C PRO A 215 10.04 -10.36 4.86
N GLY A 216 9.31 -10.71 5.92
CA GLY A 216 9.83 -11.47 7.04
C GLY A 216 10.53 -10.65 8.10
N TYR A 217 10.88 -11.31 9.19
CA TYR A 217 11.59 -10.71 10.32
C TYR A 217 13.09 -10.57 10.01
N GLN A 218 13.67 -9.45 10.44
CA GLN A 218 15.12 -9.25 10.55
C GLN A 218 15.43 -8.73 11.94
N PRO A 219 16.44 -9.24 12.67
CA PRO A 219 16.78 -8.68 13.98
C PRO A 219 17.23 -7.21 13.88
N PRO A 220 17.21 -6.46 15.00
CA PRO A 220 17.41 -5.01 15.00
C PRO A 220 18.68 -4.51 14.29
N LYS A 221 19.81 -5.22 14.44
CA LYS A 221 21.09 -4.81 13.86
C LYS A 221 21.11 -5.02 12.35
N GLU A 222 20.61 -6.16 11.87
CA GLU A 222 20.48 -6.49 10.46
C GLU A 222 19.50 -5.55 9.78
N MET A 223 18.36 -5.27 10.42
CA MET A 223 17.39 -4.29 9.95
C MET A 223 18.03 -2.91 9.79
N LYS A 224 18.77 -2.45 10.81
CA LYS A 224 19.47 -1.16 10.75
C LYS A 224 20.48 -1.10 9.60
N ALA A 225 21.27 -2.15 9.42
CA ALA A 225 22.26 -2.20 8.34
C ALA A 225 21.59 -2.19 6.95
N MET A 226 20.50 -2.93 6.78
CA MET A 226 19.72 -2.96 5.55
C MET A 226 19.13 -1.57 5.25
N LEU A 227 18.50 -0.92 6.24
CA LEU A 227 17.93 0.42 6.08
C LEU A 227 18.99 1.47 5.72
N ASP A 228 20.18 1.41 6.32
CA ASP A 228 21.28 2.31 5.99
C ASP A 228 21.78 2.11 4.55
N ALA A 229 21.96 0.85 4.13
CA ALA A 229 22.39 0.52 2.78
C ALA A 229 21.33 0.94 1.73
N HIS A 230 20.05 0.72 2.04
CA HIS A 230 18.93 1.14 1.20
C HIS A 230 18.87 2.65 1.06
N GLN A 231 18.94 3.40 2.17
CA GLN A 231 18.93 4.86 2.13
C GLN A 231 20.14 5.42 1.36
N ALA A 232 21.32 4.78 1.46
CA ALA A 232 22.50 5.17 0.69
C ALA A 232 22.32 4.92 -0.82
N SER A 233 21.68 3.80 -1.20
CA SER A 233 21.43 3.47 -2.60
C SER A 233 20.50 4.50 -3.26
N LEU A 234 19.42 4.91 -2.56
CA LEU A 234 18.49 5.94 -3.02
C LEU A 234 19.20 7.28 -3.25
N LYS A 235 20.12 7.68 -2.36
CA LYS A 235 20.90 8.93 -2.49
C LYS A 235 21.89 8.92 -3.65
N SER A 236 22.43 7.75 -4.01
CA SER A 236 23.36 7.59 -5.14
C SER A 236 22.70 7.39 -6.51
N GLY A 237 21.38 7.14 -6.50
CA GLY A 237 20.56 6.84 -7.67
C GLY A 237 19.73 8.01 -8.20
N GLY A 238 19.62 9.11 -7.43
CA GLY A 238 18.98 10.36 -7.84
C GLY A 238 19.87 11.29 -8.66
#